data_AF-A0A183GSH2-F1
#
_entry.id   AF-A0A183GSH2-F1
#
_cell.length_a   1.000
_cell.length_b   1.000
_cell.length_c   1.000
_cell.angle_alpha   90.00
_cell.angle_beta   90.00
_cell.angle_gamma   90.00
#
_symmetry.space_group_name_H-M   'P 1'
#
loop_
_entity.id
_entity.type
_entity.pdbx_description
1 polymer ?
#
loop_
_entity_poly.entity_id
_entity_poly.type
_entity_poly.pdbx_seq_one_letter_code
_entity_poly.pdbx_strand_id
1 'polypeptide(L)'
;MKQVSRVVQSLSSLTHAYTAVSILYDDGRLGDKLFLILQEASGSVPQCGHWSAPNLLIVAGTGHVMTKQRFFRECVVGSSAAPLTIVLLDAGMGSGVTNLVSEVPTGKELKLMTIPPGATSLYQPLDVYFFRLFKRFIRRIHEHVLHFRPDF
;
A
#
# COMPACT_ATOMS: atom_id res chain seq x y z
N MET A 1 -40.37 -23.84 6.49
CA MET A 1 -39.51 -23.15 5.50
C MET A 1 -38.06 -23.40 5.87
N LYS A 2 -37.24 -23.94 4.97
CA LYS A 2 -35.81 -24.22 5.22
C LYS A 2 -35.02 -23.01 4.75
N GLN A 3 -34.47 -22.24 5.69
CA GLN A 3 -33.65 -21.07 5.37
C GLN A 3 -32.26 -21.56 4.98
N VAL A 4 -31.85 -21.29 3.74
CA VAL A 4 -30.53 -21.68 3.22
C VAL A 4 -29.71 -20.42 3.02
N SER A 5 -28.72 -20.22 3.87
CA SER A 5 -27.73 -19.14 3.75
C SER A 5 -26.65 -19.58 2.76
N ARG A 6 -26.39 -18.79 1.72
CA ARG A 6 -25.24 -19.00 0.82
C ARG A 6 -24.23 -17.87 1.01
N VAL A 7 -22.96 -18.23 1.12
CA VAL A 7 -21.85 -17.28 1.06
C VAL A 7 -21.62 -16.97 -0.42
N VAL A 8 -21.95 -15.76 -0.84
CA VAL A 8 -21.63 -15.28 -2.19
C VAL A 8 -20.25 -14.63 -2.11
N GLN A 9 -19.25 -15.25 -2.71
CA GLN A 9 -17.90 -14.70 -2.79
C GLN A 9 -17.86 -13.67 -3.92
N SER A 10 -17.38 -12.46 -3.63
CA SER A 10 -17.28 -11.40 -4.63
C SER A 10 -16.29 -11.78 -5.72
N LEU A 11 -16.75 -11.82 -6.98
CA LEU A 11 -15.88 -12.06 -8.14
C LEU A 11 -14.75 -11.01 -8.24
N SER A 12 -15.05 -9.76 -7.88
CA SER A 12 -14.08 -8.66 -7.84
C SER A 12 -12.92 -8.93 -6.87
N SER A 13 -13.17 -9.61 -5.74
CA SER A 13 -12.11 -10.00 -4.81
C SER A 13 -11.13 -11.04 -5.36
N LEU A 14 -11.52 -11.72 -6.46
CA LEU A 14 -10.73 -12.77 -7.12
C LEU A 14 -9.99 -12.26 -8.35
N THR A 15 -10.46 -11.19 -9.00
CA THR A 15 -9.94 -10.77 -10.31
C THR A 15 -9.05 -9.53 -10.29
N HIS A 16 -9.21 -8.64 -9.30
CA HIS A 16 -8.43 -7.40 -9.23
C HIS A 16 -8.00 -7.11 -7.80
N ALA A 17 -6.73 -7.36 -7.50
CA ALA A 17 -6.13 -6.99 -6.23
C ALA A 17 -5.07 -5.91 -6.45
N TYR A 18 -4.97 -5.01 -5.48
CA TYR A 18 -3.96 -3.97 -5.46
C TYR A 18 -3.36 -3.85 -4.07
N THR A 19 -2.13 -3.35 -4.02
CA THR A 19 -1.44 -3.03 -2.77
C THR A 19 -1.23 -1.53 -2.72
N ALA A 20 -1.85 -0.87 -1.75
CA ALA A 20 -1.64 0.54 -1.46
C ALA A 20 -0.61 0.70 -0.33
N VAL A 21 0.45 1.44 -0.59
CA VAL A 21 1.55 1.69 0.36
C VAL A 21 1.69 3.19 0.54
N SER A 22 1.67 3.63 1.79
CA SER A 22 1.80 5.03 2.16
C SER A 22 2.86 5.18 3.24
N ILE A 23 3.32 6.42 3.45
CA ILE A 23 4.20 6.80 4.54
C ILE A 23 3.35 7.56 5.54
N LEU A 24 3.59 7.32 6.82
CA LEU A 24 3.07 8.12 7.92
C LEU A 24 4.26 8.70 8.65
N TYR A 25 4.37 10.03 8.64
CA TYR A 25 5.39 10.75 9.39
C TYR A 25 5.06 10.73 10.88
N ASP A 26 6.07 11.01 11.71
CA ASP A 26 5.95 11.07 13.16
C ASP A 26 5.02 12.21 13.65
N ASP A 27 4.91 13.29 12.86
CA ASP A 27 3.95 14.38 13.06
C ASP A 27 2.50 14.00 12.69
N GLY A 28 2.27 12.76 12.25
CA GLY A 28 0.96 12.23 11.89
C GLY A 28 0.49 12.58 10.48
N ARG A 29 1.29 13.29 9.68
CA ARG A 29 0.97 13.56 8.27
C ARG A 29 1.27 12.35 7.39
N LEU A 30 0.49 12.22 6.31
CA LEU A 30 0.77 11.25 5.26
C LEU A 30 1.89 11.75 4.36
N GLY A 31 2.65 10.81 3.80
CA GLY A 31 3.64 11.06 2.76
C GLY A 31 3.05 11.73 1.53
N ASP A 32 3.90 12.45 0.80
CA ASP A 32 3.51 13.24 -0.38
C ASP A 32 2.92 12.41 -1.52
N LYS A 33 3.20 11.10 -1.57
CA LYS A 33 2.74 10.19 -2.60
C LYS A 33 2.11 8.93 -2.00
N LEU A 34 1.00 8.50 -2.59
CA LEU A 34 0.47 7.15 -2.42
C LEU A 34 1.09 6.24 -3.49
N PHE A 35 1.78 5.18 -3.06
CA PHE A 35 2.34 4.18 -3.95
C PHE A 35 1.34 3.04 -4.13
N LEU A 36 0.82 2.86 -5.34
CA LEU A 36 -0.23 1.90 -5.63
C LEU A 36 0.26 0.87 -6.64
N ILE A 37 0.13 -0.41 -6.29
CA ILE A 37 0.61 -1.54 -7.08
C ILE A 37 -0.61 -2.30 -7.56
N LEU A 38 -0.81 -2.30 -8.87
CA LEU A 38 -1.81 -3.12 -9.52
C LEU A 38 -1.22 -4.51 -9.79
N GLN A 39 -1.95 -5.55 -9.40
CA GLN A 39 -1.59 -6.91 -9.77
C GLN A 39 -2.08 -7.18 -11.19
N GLU A 40 -1.17 -7.09 -12.15
CA GLU A 40 -1.47 -7.21 -13.57
C GLU A 40 -0.69 -8.38 -14.16
N ALA A 41 -1.37 -9.28 -14.89
CA ALA A 41 -0.74 -10.46 -15.48
C ALA A 41 0.38 -10.10 -16.47
N SER A 42 0.24 -8.96 -17.16
CA SER A 42 1.25 -8.43 -18.09
C SER A 42 2.40 -7.71 -17.39
N GLY A 43 2.30 -7.44 -16.08
CA GLY A 43 3.22 -6.58 -15.34
C GLY A 43 3.20 -5.10 -15.76
N SER A 44 2.24 -4.69 -16.59
CA SER A 44 2.13 -3.32 -17.13
C SER A 44 0.85 -2.65 -16.66
N VAL A 45 0.92 -1.35 -16.39
CA VAL A 45 -0.26 -0.58 -15.95
C VAL A 45 -1.27 -0.51 -17.11
N PRO A 46 -2.57 -0.75 -16.86
CA PRO A 46 -3.60 -0.63 -17.90
C PRO A 46 -3.56 0.74 -18.57
N GLN A 47 -3.62 0.79 -19.91
CA GLN A 47 -3.54 2.05 -20.65
C GLN A 47 -4.75 2.97 -20.41
N CYS A 48 -5.89 2.41 -19.99
CA CYS A 48 -7.11 3.15 -19.70
C CYS A 48 -7.78 2.64 -18.41
N GLY A 49 -8.78 3.37 -17.92
CA GLY A 49 -9.59 2.95 -16.76
C GLY A 49 -8.96 3.19 -15.38
N HIS A 50 -7.80 3.86 -15.32
CA HIS A 50 -7.19 4.25 -14.06
C HIS A 50 -7.28 5.77 -13.84
N TRP A 51 -7.38 6.16 -12.56
CA TRP A 51 -7.31 7.56 -12.17
C TRP A 51 -5.85 8.03 -12.08
N SER A 52 -5.57 9.27 -12.49
CA SER A 52 -4.24 9.87 -12.39
C SER A 52 -4.29 11.10 -11.48
N ALA A 53 -3.32 11.22 -10.59
CA ALA A 53 -3.14 12.38 -9.72
C ALA A 53 -1.65 12.65 -9.47
N PRO A 54 -1.23 13.90 -9.26
CA PRO A 54 0.19 14.23 -9.02
C PRO A 54 0.81 13.52 -7.81
N ASN A 55 0.00 13.21 -6.81
CA ASN A 55 0.38 12.50 -5.58
C ASN A 55 0.06 11.00 -5.62
N LEU A 56 -0.24 10.44 -6.78
CA LEU A 56 -0.55 9.02 -6.96
C LEU A 56 0.48 8.37 -7.90
N LEU A 57 1.32 7.50 -7.34
CA LEU A 57 2.30 6.75 -8.11
C LEU A 57 1.78 5.32 -8.33
N ILE A 58 1.25 5.07 -9.53
CA ILE A 58 0.73 3.76 -9.94
C ILE A 58 1.83 2.97 -10.63
N VAL A 59 2.00 1.73 -10.20
CA VAL A 59 2.87 0.74 -10.83
C VAL A 59 2.10 -0.56 -11.02
N ALA A 60 2.53 -1.38 -11.97
CA ALA A 60 2.02 -2.73 -12.15
C ALA A 60 3.10 -3.75 -11.80
N GLY A 61 2.67 -4.88 -11.26
CA GLY A 61 3.53 -6.02 -10.99
C GLY A 61 2.78 -7.32 -11.23
N THR A 62 3.52 -8.38 -11.57
CA THR A 62 2.95 -9.73 -11.78
C THR A 62 2.54 -10.42 -10.46
N GLY A 63 2.77 -9.77 -9.31
CA GLY A 63 2.32 -10.22 -8.00
C GLY A 63 2.27 -9.09 -6.98
N HIS A 64 1.93 -9.41 -5.73
CA HIS A 64 1.85 -8.44 -4.62
C HIS A 64 3.21 -7.95 -4.10
N VAL A 65 4.31 -8.52 -4.61
CA VAL A 65 5.65 -8.22 -4.15
C VAL A 65 6.02 -6.81 -4.60
N MET A 66 6.09 -5.92 -3.63
CA MET A 66 6.54 -4.55 -3.82
C MET A 66 7.90 -4.50 -4.53
N THR A 67 8.03 -3.68 -5.58
CA THR A 67 9.33 -3.23 -6.06
C THR A 67 9.89 -2.24 -5.05
N LYS A 68 10.45 -2.75 -3.95
CA LYS A 68 10.89 -1.97 -2.78
C LYS A 68 11.75 -0.78 -3.21
N GLN A 69 12.68 -1.00 -4.14
CA GLN A 69 13.56 0.02 -4.71
C GLN A 69 12.83 1.28 -5.20
N ARG A 70 11.79 1.11 -6.02
CA ARG A 70 11.06 2.24 -6.58
C ARG A 70 10.28 3.01 -5.52
N PHE A 71 9.69 2.31 -4.55
CA PHE A 71 9.03 2.96 -3.42
C PHE A 71 10.01 3.80 -2.61
N PHE A 72 11.18 3.25 -2.24
CA PHE A 72 12.17 4.00 -1.47
C PHE A 72 12.65 5.24 -2.24
N ARG A 73 13.02 5.07 -3.51
CA ARG A 73 13.49 6.18 -4.33
C ARG A 73 12.45 7.30 -4.52
N GLU A 74 11.20 6.92 -4.83
CA GLU A 74 10.18 7.89 -5.26
C GLU A 74 9.35 8.47 -4.12
N CYS A 75 9.24 7.75 -3.00
CA CYS A 75 8.37 8.09 -1.88
C CYS A 75 9.12 8.35 -0.57
N VAL A 76 10.29 7.71 -0.33
CA VAL A 76 10.99 7.81 0.97
C VAL A 76 12.17 8.78 0.90
N VAL A 77 13.16 8.52 0.05
CA VAL A 77 14.43 9.26 -0.02
C VAL A 77 14.46 10.30 -1.14
N GLY A 78 13.29 10.80 -1.54
CA GLY A 78 13.16 11.80 -2.59
C GLY A 78 14.00 13.06 -2.32
N SER A 79 14.09 13.95 -3.31
CA SER A 79 14.96 15.14 -3.27
C SER A 79 14.72 16.01 -2.02
N SER A 80 13.49 16.05 -1.50
CA SER A 80 13.10 16.82 -0.30
C SER A 80 13.38 16.13 1.05
N ALA A 81 13.84 14.87 1.08
CA ALA A 81 14.08 14.16 2.33
C ALA A 81 15.20 14.80 3.16
N ALA A 82 15.05 14.76 4.49
CA ALA A 82 16.04 15.29 5.44
C ALA A 82 17.39 14.55 5.34
N PRO A 83 18.49 15.15 5.84
CA PRO A 83 19.82 14.51 5.83
C PRO A 83 19.84 13.14 6.49
N LEU A 84 19.06 12.93 7.55
CA LEU A 84 18.82 11.63 8.17
C LEU A 84 17.35 11.27 8.07
N THR A 85 17.05 10.13 7.43
CA THR A 85 15.70 9.57 7.36
C THR A 85 15.67 8.23 8.07
N ILE A 86 14.79 8.09 9.08
CA ILE A 86 14.56 6.82 9.77
C ILE A 86 13.25 6.23 9.27
N VAL A 87 13.27 4.99 8.80
CA VAL A 87 12.08 4.30 8.31
C VAL A 87 11.82 3.07 9.15
N LEU A 88 10.63 3.00 9.74
CA LEU A 88 10.13 1.82 10.44
C LEU A 88 9.25 1.00 9.50
N LEU A 89 9.71 -0.20 9.16
CA LEU A 89 9.06 -1.13 8.25
C LEU A 89 8.31 -2.22 9.00
N ASP A 90 7.27 -2.77 8.40
CA ASP A 90 6.71 -4.04 8.88
C ASP A 90 7.70 -5.20 8.63
N ALA A 91 7.50 -6.32 9.33
CA ALA A 91 8.37 -7.49 9.24
C ALA A 91 8.50 -8.07 7.81
N GLY A 92 7.42 -8.04 7.02
CA GLY A 92 7.43 -8.55 5.65
C GLY A 92 8.20 -7.62 4.71
N MET A 93 7.99 -6.32 4.86
CA MET A 93 8.65 -5.27 4.11
C MET A 93 10.14 -5.19 4.44
N GLY A 94 10.54 -5.41 5.69
CA GLY A 94 11.95 -5.41 6.13
C GLY A 94 12.80 -6.55 5.57
N SER A 95 12.20 -7.66 5.14
CA SER A 95 12.94 -8.79 4.54
C SER A 95 13.59 -8.41 3.19
N GLY A 96 14.89 -8.67 3.00
CA GLY A 96 15.56 -8.41 1.71
C GLY A 96 15.78 -6.92 1.35
N VAL A 97 15.76 -6.03 2.35
CA VAL A 97 15.95 -4.58 2.18
C VAL A 97 17.44 -4.18 2.12
N THR A 98 18.36 -5.12 2.36
CA THR A 98 19.82 -4.89 2.43
C THR A 98 20.43 -4.19 1.21
N ASN A 99 19.78 -4.27 0.04
CA ASN A 99 20.27 -3.67 -1.19
C ASN A 99 19.78 -2.22 -1.43
N LEU A 100 19.02 -1.62 -0.52
CA LEU A 100 18.40 -0.30 -0.74
C LEU A 100 19.27 0.89 -0.36
N VAL A 101 20.43 0.65 0.28
CA VAL A 101 21.39 1.70 0.62
C VAL A 101 21.94 2.40 -0.64
N SER A 102 22.00 1.70 -1.78
CA SER A 102 22.45 2.28 -3.06
C SER A 102 21.51 3.33 -3.64
N GLU A 103 20.25 3.37 -3.20
CA GLU A 103 19.25 4.34 -3.68
C GLU A 103 19.28 5.66 -2.89
N VAL A 104 20.09 5.74 -1.83
CA VAL A 104 20.17 6.93 -0.98
C VAL A 104 21.01 8.00 -1.69
N PRO A 105 20.46 9.21 -1.95
CA PRO A 105 21.21 10.29 -2.57
C PRO A 105 22.47 10.64 -1.77
N THR A 106 23.53 11.09 -2.47
CA THR A 106 24.77 11.53 -1.84
C THR A 106 24.49 12.61 -0.78
N GLY A 107 25.06 12.43 0.42
CA GLY A 107 24.86 13.36 1.54
C GLY A 107 23.60 13.11 2.37
N LYS A 108 22.83 12.05 2.07
CA LYS A 108 21.72 11.59 2.91
C LYS A 108 22.06 10.25 3.56
N GLU A 109 21.44 10.01 4.71
CA GLU A 109 21.52 8.77 5.46
C GLU A 109 20.12 8.18 5.62
N LEU A 110 19.98 6.88 5.34
CA LEU A 110 18.76 6.12 5.53
C LEU A 110 18.99 5.05 6.59
N LYS A 111 18.32 5.19 7.73
CA LYS A 111 18.30 4.18 8.78
C LYS A 111 17.01 3.37 8.71
N LEU A 112 17.15 2.06 8.65
CA LEU A 112 16.03 1.15 8.55
C LEU A 112 15.83 0.43 9.88
N MET A 113 14.60 0.41 10.34
CA MET A 113 14.15 -0.33 11.51
C MET A 113 13.00 -1.24 11.09
N THR A 114 12.89 -2.40 11.72
CA THR A 114 11.87 -3.39 11.37
C THR A 114 11.06 -3.74 12.62
N ILE A 115 9.74 -3.69 12.51
CA ILE A 115 8.83 -4.17 13.55
C ILE A 115 8.98 -5.69 13.65
N PRO A 116 9.07 -6.26 14.87
CA PRO A 116 9.16 -7.71 15.03
C PRO A 116 8.00 -8.46 14.35
N PRO A 117 8.25 -9.65 13.77
CA PRO A 117 7.20 -10.51 13.23
C PRO A 117 6.08 -10.75 14.26
N GLY A 118 4.82 -10.75 13.80
CA GLY A 118 3.65 -10.92 14.65
C GLY A 118 3.23 -9.67 15.43
N ALA A 119 4.02 -8.60 15.40
CA ALA A 119 3.76 -7.38 16.17
C ALA A 119 3.15 -6.24 15.31
N THR A 120 3.09 -6.40 13.99
CA THR A 120 2.57 -5.40 13.03
C THR A 120 1.17 -4.90 13.39
N SER A 121 0.24 -5.80 13.68
CA SER A 121 -1.16 -5.46 14.01
C SER A 121 -1.33 -4.71 15.33
N LEU A 122 -0.30 -4.73 16.17
CA LEU A 122 -0.27 -4.09 17.48
C LEU A 122 0.43 -2.73 17.43
N TYR A 123 1.55 -2.64 16.70
CA TYR A 123 2.47 -1.50 16.79
C TYR A 123 2.64 -0.69 15.51
N GLN A 124 2.28 -1.21 14.32
CA GLN A 124 2.47 -0.45 13.08
C GLN A 124 1.39 0.64 12.99
N PRO A 125 1.74 1.94 13.10
CA PRO A 125 0.73 2.98 13.21
C PRO A 125 -0.11 3.12 11.94
N LEU A 126 0.49 2.87 10.78
CA LEU A 126 -0.20 2.89 9.49
C LEU A 126 -1.31 1.83 9.41
N ASP A 127 -1.08 0.61 9.92
CA ASP A 127 -2.10 -0.43 9.95
C ASP A 127 -3.15 -0.20 11.04
N VAL A 128 -2.70 0.22 12.23
CA VAL A 128 -3.57 0.36 13.41
C VAL A 128 -4.52 1.54 13.26
N TYR A 129 -4.00 2.70 12.87
CA TYR A 129 -4.73 3.97 12.91
C TYR A 129 -5.22 4.42 11.54
N PHE A 130 -4.43 4.23 10.48
CA PHE A 130 -4.81 4.71 9.15
C PHE A 130 -5.60 3.67 8.34
N PHE A 131 -4.98 2.55 7.95
CA PHE A 131 -5.59 1.57 7.05
C PHE A 131 -6.77 0.84 7.66
N ARG A 132 -6.82 0.67 8.99
CA ARG A 132 -8.00 0.10 9.67
C ARG A 132 -9.24 0.95 9.46
N LEU A 133 -9.12 2.27 9.58
CA LEU A 133 -10.23 3.20 9.36
C LEU A 133 -10.57 3.28 7.88
N PHE A 134 -9.57 3.37 7.01
CA PHE A 134 -9.75 3.38 5.57
C PHE A 134 -10.50 2.14 5.06
N LYS A 135 -10.08 0.93 5.46
CA LYS A 135 -10.73 -0.33 5.09
C LYS A 135 -12.20 -0.38 5.56
N ARG A 136 -12.50 0.12 6.75
CA ARG A 136 -13.89 0.22 7.25
C ARG A 136 -14.72 1.17 6.39
N PHE A 137 -14.15 2.29 5.96
CA PHE A 137 -14.83 3.26 5.11
C PHE A 137 -15.12 2.68 3.72
N ILE A 138 -14.11 2.10 3.05
CA ILE A 138 -14.27 1.44 1.75
C ILE A 138 -15.32 0.33 1.82
N ARG A 139 -15.30 -0.48 2.88
CA ARG A 139 -16.31 -1.53 3.06
C ARG A 139 -17.73 -0.97 3.10
N ARG A 140 -17.96 0.14 3.81
CA ARG A 140 -19.30 0.79 3.84
C ARG A 140 -19.73 1.30 2.48
N ILE A 141 -18.81 1.86 1.69
CA ILE A 141 -19.10 2.27 0.31
C ILE A 141 -19.52 1.05 -0.52
N HIS A 142 -18.74 -0.03 -0.48
CA HIS A 142 -19.06 -1.24 -1.23
C HIS A 142 -20.40 -1.84 -0.79
N GLU A 143 -20.66 -1.95 0.51
CA GLU A 143 -21.93 -2.43 1.05
C GLU A 143 -23.12 -1.57 0.59
N HIS A 144 -22.95 -0.25 0.57
CA HIS A 144 -23.96 0.67 0.06
C HIS A 144 -24.22 0.46 -1.43
N VAL A 145 -23.17 0.42 -2.26
CA VAL A 145 -23.30 0.22 -3.71
C VAL A 145 -24.00 -1.11 -4.01
N LEU A 146 -23.58 -2.21 -3.37
CA LEU A 146 -24.20 -3.53 -3.56
C LEU A 146 -25.68 -3.56 -3.16
N HIS A 147 -26.07 -2.76 -2.15
CA HIS A 147 -27.46 -2.70 -1.70
C HIS A 147 -28.37 -1.94 -2.68
N PHE A 148 -27.89 -0.83 -3.26
CA PHE A 148 -28.70 0.06 -4.11
C PHE A 148 -28.49 -0.15 -5.61
N ARG A 149 -27.41 -0.83 -6.00
CA ARG A 149 -27.02 -1.14 -7.38
C ARG A 149 -26.57 -2.60 -7.45
N PRO A 150 -27.51 -3.56 -7.36
CA PRO A 150 -27.19 -4.99 -7.37
C PRO A 150 -26.55 -5.46 -8.68
N ASP A 151 -26.64 -4.65 -9.74
CA ASP A 151 -26.05 -4.93 -11.05
C ASP A 151 -24.58 -4.46 -11.19
N PHE A 152 -24.02 -3.88 -10.12
CA PHE A 152 -22.63 -3.42 -10.03
C PHE A 152 -21.70 -4.55 -9.56
#